data_AF-A0A3S0Q3Z1-F1
#
_entry.id   AF-A0A3S0Q3Z1-F1
#
_cell.length_a   1.000
_cell.length_b   1.000
_cell.length_c   1.000
_cell.angle_alpha   90.00
_cell.angle_beta   90.00
_cell.angle_gamma   90.00
#
_symmetry.space_group_name_H-M   'P 1'
#
loop_
_entity.id
_entity.type
_entity.pdbx_description
1 polymer ?
#
loop_
_entity_poly.entity_id
_entity_poly.type
_entity_poly.pdbx_seq_one_letter_code
_entity_poly.pdbx_strand_id
1 'polypeptide(L)'
;MISRAGIILIVFGNKDTEDGIINAKGVKIEFEIAIEKDLVPIPIFYTGYMAQEIFEEIAKDYGRYNLTEELFSDISNLKLDKGDLNKSVREIISIIQKIAK
;
A
#
# COMPACT_ATOMS: atom_id res chain seq x y z
N MET A 1 10.42 14.03 4.41
CA MET A 1 10.40 12.68 5.00
C MET A 1 10.35 11.62 3.90
N ILE A 2 9.37 11.70 2.99
CA ILE A 2 9.24 10.80 1.83
C ILE A 2 10.44 10.83 0.87
N SER A 3 11.09 11.98 0.68
CA SER A 3 12.19 12.17 -0.28
C SER A 3 13.47 11.33 -0.04
N ARG A 4 13.52 10.51 1.01
CA ARG A 4 14.63 9.60 1.32
C ARG A 4 14.23 8.12 1.24
N ALA A 5 12.96 7.82 0.94
CA ALA A 5 12.45 6.47 0.82
C ALA A 5 12.32 6.07 -0.67
N GLY A 6 12.43 4.77 -0.95
CA GLY A 6 12.13 4.19 -2.28
C GLY A 6 10.80 3.45 -2.35
N ILE A 7 10.15 3.24 -1.19
CA ILE A 7 8.92 2.47 -1.05
C ILE A 7 7.97 3.23 -0.12
N ILE A 8 6.68 3.26 -0.44
CA ILE A 8 5.62 3.70 0.47
C ILE A 8 4.71 2.52 0.81
N LEU A 9 4.67 2.16 2.09
CA LEU A 9 3.76 1.14 2.62
C LEU A 9 2.50 1.83 3.16
N ILE A 10 1.33 1.42 2.67
CA ILE A 10 0.05 2.06 3.01
C ILE A 10 -0.81 1.06 3.77
N VAL A 11 -1.14 1.37 5.01
CA VAL A 11 -1.89 0.50 5.91
C VAL A 11 -3.05 1.29 6.50
N PHE A 12 -4.26 0.73 6.47
CA PHE A 12 -5.51 1.38 6.87
C PHE A 12 -5.73 2.73 6.15
N GLY A 13 -5.60 3.83 6.88
CA GLY A 13 -5.89 5.18 6.40
C GLY A 13 -7.31 5.63 6.69
N ASN A 14 -7.74 5.44 7.94
CA ASN A 14 -8.95 6.00 8.51
C ASN A 14 -8.64 6.96 9.65
N LYS A 15 -9.62 7.80 9.98
CA LYS A 15 -9.60 8.67 11.15
C LYS A 15 -10.97 8.66 11.82
N ASP A 16 -10.96 8.86 13.14
CA ASP A 16 -12.17 9.03 13.93
C ASP A 16 -12.62 10.50 13.88
N THR A 17 -13.93 10.72 13.78
CA THR A 17 -14.57 12.04 13.71
C THR A 17 -15.89 12.02 14.47
N GLU A 18 -16.49 13.19 14.70
CA GLU A 18 -17.80 13.27 15.37
C GLU A 18 -18.90 12.50 14.60
N ASP A 19 -18.76 12.37 13.28
CA ASP A 19 -19.68 11.64 12.40
C ASP A 19 -19.29 10.14 12.21
N GLY A 20 -18.26 9.68 12.93
CA GLY A 20 -17.76 8.30 12.89
C GLY A 20 -16.44 8.13 12.13
N ILE A 21 -16.11 6.89 11.79
CA ILE A 21 -14.84 6.52 11.15
C ILE A 21 -14.93 6.77 9.65
N ILE A 22 -14.06 7.64 9.13
CA ILE A 22 -13.98 7.98 7.71
C ILE A 22 -12.57 7.81 7.16
N ASN A 23 -12.44 7.79 5.83
CA ASN A 23 -11.14 7.75 5.17
C ASN A 23 -10.29 9.01 5.47
N ALA A 24 -9.02 8.79 5.80
CA ALA A 24 -8.06 9.82 6.12
C ALA A 24 -7.45 10.39 4.84
N LYS A 25 -7.94 11.56 4.42
CA LYS A 25 -7.43 12.28 3.23
C LYS A 25 -5.91 12.48 3.23
N GLY A 26 -5.29 12.63 4.41
CA GLY A 26 -3.84 12.75 4.53
C GLY A 26 -3.08 11.55 3.94
N VAL A 27 -3.61 10.33 4.08
CA VAL A 27 -2.97 9.14 3.50
C VAL A 27 -3.00 9.16 1.98
N LYS A 28 -4.08 9.68 1.37
CA LYS A 28 -4.16 9.87 -0.08
C LYS A 28 -3.12 10.88 -0.56
N ILE A 29 -2.98 12.01 0.15
CA ILE A 29 -2.00 13.05 -0.17
C ILE A 29 -0.56 12.50 -0.10
N GLU A 30 -0.21 11.75 0.96
CA GLU A 30 1.12 11.14 1.08
C GLU A 30 1.37 10.08 -0.02
N PHE A 31 0.34 9.34 -0.43
CA PHE A 31 0.43 8.45 -1.60
C PHE A 31 0.74 9.23 -2.88
N GLU A 32 -0.02 10.29 -3.18
CA GLU A 32 0.22 11.12 -4.38
C GLU A 32 1.63 11.71 -4.38
N ILE A 33 2.08 12.26 -3.25
CA ILE A 33 3.45 12.79 -3.08
C ILE A 33 4.51 11.70 -3.29
N ALA A 34 4.23 10.46 -2.87
CA ALA A 34 5.14 9.34 -3.07
C ALA A 34 5.26 8.94 -4.55
N ILE A 35 4.14 8.93 -5.28
CA ILE A 35 4.13 8.64 -6.73
C ILE A 35 4.86 9.75 -7.50
N GLU A 36 4.65 11.02 -7.15
CA GLU A 36 5.42 12.15 -7.72
C GLU A 36 6.93 12.05 -7.48
N LYS A 37 7.36 11.23 -6.51
CA LYS A 37 8.75 11.01 -6.15
C LYS A 37 9.28 9.64 -6.62
N ASP A 38 8.54 8.97 -7.49
CA ASP A 38 8.89 7.66 -8.08
C ASP A 38 9.01 6.52 -7.05
N LEU A 39 8.38 6.65 -5.86
CA LEU A 39 8.36 5.56 -4.88
C LEU A 39 7.43 4.44 -5.34
N VAL A 40 7.82 3.20 -5.06
CA VAL A 40 6.97 2.03 -5.30
C VAL A 40 5.89 1.94 -4.22
N PRO A 41 4.59 1.97 -4.57
CA PRO A 41 3.52 1.86 -3.60
C PRO A 41 3.19 0.40 -3.27
N ILE A 42 3.03 0.12 -1.98
CA ILE A 42 2.56 -1.18 -1.46
C ILE A 42 1.33 -0.94 -0.58
N PRO A 43 0.12 -1.00 -1.16
CA PRO A 43 -1.12 -0.92 -0.39
C PRO A 43 -1.45 -2.27 0.26
N ILE A 44 -1.59 -2.28 1.60
CA ILE A 44 -2.07 -3.45 2.34
C ILE A 44 -3.61 -3.43 2.33
N PHE A 45 -4.19 -3.68 1.16
CA PHE A 45 -5.61 -3.45 0.87
C PHE A 45 -6.58 -4.18 1.81
N TYR A 46 -6.21 -5.36 2.32
CA TYR A 46 -7.05 -6.11 3.26
C TYR A 46 -7.23 -5.40 4.63
N THR A 47 -6.49 -4.32 4.88
CA THR A 47 -6.72 -3.44 6.06
C THR A 47 -7.87 -2.46 5.86
N GLY A 48 -8.44 -2.39 4.65
CA GLY A 48 -9.59 -1.54 4.33
C GLY A 48 -9.21 -0.06 4.17
N TYR A 49 -10.24 0.80 4.18
CA TYR A 49 -10.11 2.26 4.15
C TYR A 49 -9.27 2.76 2.96
N MET A 50 -8.46 3.80 3.16
CA MET A 50 -7.67 4.41 2.09
C MET A 50 -6.70 3.44 1.42
N ALA A 51 -6.17 2.46 2.17
CA ALA A 51 -5.32 1.41 1.61
C ALA A 51 -6.06 0.58 0.55
N GLN A 52 -7.34 0.27 0.78
CA GLN A 52 -8.17 -0.42 -0.20
C GLN A 52 -8.47 0.47 -1.42
N GLU A 53 -8.90 1.72 -1.21
CA GLU A 53 -9.20 2.64 -2.32
C GLU A 53 -7.98 2.87 -3.22
N ILE A 54 -6.79 3.03 -2.62
CA ILE A 54 -5.54 3.18 -3.37
C ILE A 54 -5.21 1.91 -4.15
N PHE A 55 -5.41 0.72 -3.57
CA PHE A 55 -5.20 -0.53 -4.31
C PHE A 55 -6.13 -0.64 -5.52
N GLU A 56 -7.42 -0.33 -5.34
CA GLU A 56 -8.41 -0.34 -6.42
C GLU A 56 -8.07 0.68 -7.53
N GLU A 57 -7.48 1.82 -7.16
CA GLU A 57 -6.97 2.81 -8.11
C GLU A 57 -5.73 2.31 -8.87
N ILE A 58 -4.77 1.72 -8.17
CA ILE A 58 -3.58 1.11 -8.77
C ILE A 58 -3.97 -0.03 -9.70
N ALA A 59 -4.91 -0.88 -9.31
CA ALA A 59 -5.34 -2.03 -10.09
C ALA A 59 -5.92 -1.67 -11.47
N LYS A 60 -6.42 -0.44 -11.65
CA LYS A 60 -6.91 0.05 -12.95
C LYS A 60 -5.79 0.26 -13.96
N ASP A 61 -4.60 0.63 -13.50
CA ASP A 61 -3.44 0.91 -14.35
C ASP A 61 -2.14 0.85 -13.54
N TYR A 62 -1.74 -0.36 -13.14
CA TYR A 62 -0.58 -0.56 -12.25
C TYR A 62 0.73 -0.08 -12.88
N GLY A 63 0.82 -0.07 -14.21
CA GLY A 63 1.99 0.38 -14.95
C GLY A 63 2.33 1.85 -14.73
N ARG A 64 1.36 2.67 -14.32
CA ARG A 64 1.58 4.09 -13.97
C ARG A 64 2.25 4.31 -12.61
N TYR A 65 2.40 3.27 -11.80
CA TYR A 65 2.83 3.37 -10.40
C TYR A 65 4.18 2.69 -10.12
N ASN A 66 5.07 2.62 -11.12
CA ASN A 66 6.36 1.93 -11.04
C ASN A 66 6.25 0.45 -10.56
N LEU A 67 5.13 -0.21 -10.87
CA LEU A 67 4.91 -1.63 -10.58
C LEU A 67 5.08 -2.47 -11.84
N THR A 68 5.86 -3.54 -11.72
CA THR A 68 5.88 -4.62 -12.71
C THR A 68 4.66 -5.52 -12.52
N GLU A 69 4.31 -6.30 -13.54
CA GLU A 69 3.24 -7.31 -13.45
C GLU A 69 3.50 -8.29 -12.30
N GLU A 70 4.75 -8.72 -12.10
CA GLU A 70 5.13 -9.60 -10.98
C GLU A 70 4.85 -8.95 -9.62
N LEU A 71 5.30 -7.71 -9.41
CA LEU A 71 5.10 -7.01 -8.13
C LEU A 71 3.63 -6.73 -7.87
N PHE A 72 2.88 -6.33 -8.90
CA PHE A 72 1.44 -6.12 -8.77
C PHE A 72 0.71 -7.42 -8.42
N SER A 73 1.10 -8.55 -9.02
CA SER A 73 0.55 -9.86 -8.70
C SER A 73 0.86 -10.27 -7.26
N ASP A 74 2.10 -10.07 -6.80
CA ASP A 74 2.48 -10.35 -5.40
C ASP A 74 1.66 -9.52 -4.41
N ILE A 75 1.51 -8.21 -4.67
CA ILE A 75 0.72 -7.30 -3.84
C ILE A 75 -0.74 -7.73 -3.83
N SER A 76 -1.32 -8.08 -4.98
CA SER A 76 -2.72 -8.51 -5.11
C SER A 76 -3.02 -9.82 -4.38
N ASN A 77 -2.00 -10.66 -4.19
CA ASN A 77 -2.11 -11.93 -3.48
C ASN A 77 -1.87 -11.83 -1.97
N LEU A 78 -1.50 -10.64 -1.46
CA LEU A 78 -1.34 -10.41 -0.03
C LEU A 78 -2.64 -10.71 0.73
N LYS A 79 -2.50 -11.40 1.86
CA LYS A 79 -3.64 -11.77 2.69
C LYS A 79 -3.30 -11.72 4.18
N LEU A 80 -4.31 -11.43 4.98
CA LEU A 80 -4.22 -11.58 6.43
C LEU A 80 -4.39 -13.05 6.81
N ASP A 81 -3.34 -13.67 7.30
CA ASP A 81 -3.43 -14.97 7.97
C ASP A 81 -3.85 -14.73 9.43
N LYS A 82 -5.12 -14.96 9.73
CA LYS A 82 -5.69 -14.76 11.07
C LYS A 82 -5.10 -15.72 12.12
N GLY A 83 -4.47 -16.82 11.70
CA GLY A 83 -3.82 -17.78 12.59
C GLY A 83 -2.34 -17.48 12.84
N ASP A 84 -1.65 -16.81 11.91
CA ASP A 84 -0.27 -16.36 12.08
C ASP A 84 -0.01 -15.01 11.40
N LEU A 85 -0.13 -13.92 12.17
CA LEU A 85 0.18 -12.57 11.69
C LEU A 85 1.63 -12.44 11.18
N ASN A 86 2.58 -13.19 11.77
CA ASN A 86 3.98 -13.12 11.33
C ASN A 86 4.14 -13.62 9.91
N LYS A 87 3.27 -14.52 9.45
CA LYS A 87 3.27 -14.97 8.06
C LYS A 87 2.91 -13.84 7.10
N SER A 88 1.85 -13.09 7.38
CA SER A 88 1.49 -11.89 6.60
C SER A 88 2.60 -10.85 6.60
N VAL A 89 3.26 -10.63 7.74
CA VAL A 89 4.43 -9.72 7.83
C VAL A 89 5.60 -10.22 6.96
N ARG A 90 5.90 -11.53 7.00
CA ARG A 90 6.95 -12.12 6.15
C ARG A 90 6.65 -11.98 4.66
N GLU A 91 5.39 -12.11 4.24
CA GLU A 91 4.96 -11.89 2.85
C GLU A 91 5.25 -10.44 2.42
N ILE A 92 4.89 -9.45 3.25
CA ILE A 92 5.18 -8.03 2.97
C ILE A 92 6.69 -7.78 2.86
N ILE A 93 7.48 -8.33 3.80
CA ILE A 93 8.95 -8.20 3.78
C ILE A 93 9.54 -8.81 2.50
N SER A 94 9.02 -9.95 2.05
CA SER A 94 9.47 -10.60 0.82
C SER A 94 9.30 -9.69 -0.40
N ILE A 95 8.15 -9.01 -0.52
CA ILE A 95 7.90 -8.04 -1.60
C ILE A 95 8.89 -6.87 -1.53
N ILE A 96 9.09 -6.31 -0.33
CA ILE A 96 10.05 -5.21 -0.12
C ILE A 96 11.48 -5.64 -0.53
N GLN A 97 11.88 -6.86 -0.21
CA GLN A 97 13.19 -7.41 -0.60
C GLN A 97 13.35 -7.61 -2.11
N LYS A 98 12.26 -7.87 -2.85
CA LYS A 98 12.30 -7.94 -4.32
C LYS A 98 12.55 -6.57 -4.94
N ILE A 99 12.02 -5.50 -4.34
CA ILE A 99 12.18 -4.12 -4.82
C ILE A 99 13.57 -3.56 -4.49
N ALA A 100 14.13 -3.91 -3.33
CA ALA A 100 15.40 -3.37 -2.85
C ALA A 100 16.67 -4.06 -3.41
N LYS A 101 16.52 -5.03 -4.31
CA LYS A 101 17.62 -5.72 -4.99
C LYS A 101 18.08 -4.95 -6.22
#